data_AF-A0A077XX66-F1
#
_entry.id   AF-A0A077XX66-F1
#
_cell.length_a   1.000
_cell.length_b   1.000
_cell.length_c   1.000
_cell.angle_alpha   90.00
_cell.angle_beta   90.00
_cell.angle_gamma   90.00
#
_symmetry.space_group_name_H-M   'P 1'
#
loop_
_entity.id
_entity.type
_entity.pdbx_description
1 polymer ?
#
loop_
_entity_poly.entity_id
_entity_poly.type
_entity_poly.pdbx_seq_one_letter_code
_entity_poly.pdbx_strand_id
1 'polypeptide(L)'
;MEAYKPTAATGIPDPARVAAFLKEYPEAQKYVEWDATAPWTRSFAGAQYNVINSFILIDAKGKKQAVRWSMRPHAPFTSWSVSQRKEASQDFLFEDLKKRLEKGPLYWDLVLTLAEPGDPVNDPSQVWPEDRRQIVAGTLEVSHVFDQTKGGCRDVNFDPTRVPKGITLSDDPVLAARAGIYSHSHSDRVREIGYGKATDAVGKPQKETVQYK
;
A
#
# COMPACT_ATOMS: atom_id res chain seq x y z
N MET A 1 -0.23 -6.93 -16.60
CA MET A 1 -1.06 -5.79 -17.05
C MET A 1 -1.78 -6.04 -18.38
N GLU A 2 -1.17 -6.74 -19.35
CA GLU A 2 -1.78 -6.98 -20.68
C GLU A 2 -3.18 -7.61 -20.66
N ALA A 3 -3.41 -8.64 -19.84
CA ALA A 3 -4.71 -9.33 -19.76
C ALA A 3 -5.87 -8.39 -19.34
N TYR A 4 -5.56 -7.39 -18.52
CA TYR A 4 -6.52 -6.40 -18.01
C TYR A 4 -6.52 -5.09 -18.82
N LYS A 5 -5.81 -5.02 -19.96
CA LYS A 5 -5.87 -3.82 -20.80
C LYS A 5 -7.27 -3.67 -21.41
N PRO A 6 -7.91 -2.49 -21.25
CA PRO A 6 -9.16 -2.17 -21.93
C PRO A 6 -9.07 -2.40 -23.44
N THR A 7 -10.14 -2.93 -24.03
CA THR A 7 -10.25 -2.94 -25.50
C THR A 7 -10.60 -1.53 -25.99
N ALA A 8 -10.10 -1.15 -27.17
CA ALA A 8 -10.44 0.13 -27.76
C ALA A 8 -11.95 0.28 -28.05
N ALA A 9 -12.65 -0.84 -28.28
CA ALA A 9 -14.07 -0.84 -28.60
C ALA A 9 -14.98 -0.63 -27.38
N THR A 10 -14.65 -1.23 -26.23
CA THR A 10 -15.54 -1.25 -25.05
C THR A 10 -15.03 -0.43 -23.88
N GLY A 11 -13.75 -0.04 -23.87
CA GLY A 11 -13.14 0.64 -22.72
C GLY A 11 -13.02 -0.25 -21.47
N ILE A 12 -13.36 -1.53 -21.57
CA ILE A 12 -13.23 -2.53 -20.50
C ILE A 12 -12.36 -3.71 -20.97
N PRO A 13 -11.76 -4.48 -20.04
CA PRO A 13 -10.97 -5.66 -20.38
C PRO A 13 -11.78 -6.71 -21.16
N ASP A 14 -11.11 -7.49 -22.00
CA ASP A 14 -11.73 -8.61 -22.71
C ASP A 14 -11.91 -9.81 -21.75
N PRO A 15 -13.14 -10.28 -21.51
CA PRO A 15 -13.41 -11.38 -20.59
C PRO A 15 -12.64 -12.66 -20.93
N ALA A 16 -12.43 -12.97 -22.21
CA ALA A 16 -11.72 -14.18 -22.62
C ALA A 16 -10.23 -14.11 -22.30
N ARG A 17 -9.61 -12.93 -22.49
CA ARG A 17 -8.19 -12.69 -22.12
C ARG A 17 -7.99 -12.77 -20.61
N VAL A 18 -8.89 -12.18 -19.84
CA VAL A 18 -8.86 -12.25 -18.37
C VAL A 18 -9.03 -13.70 -17.89
N ALA A 19 -10.01 -14.43 -18.44
CA ALA A 19 -10.25 -15.83 -18.06
C ALA A 19 -9.07 -16.74 -18.38
N ALA A 20 -8.44 -16.58 -19.57
CA ALA A 20 -7.24 -17.33 -19.93
C ALA A 20 -6.08 -17.05 -18.96
N PHE A 21 -5.87 -15.78 -18.60
CA PHE A 21 -4.85 -15.39 -17.63
C PHE A 21 -5.11 -16.01 -16.24
N LEU A 22 -6.34 -15.93 -15.71
CA LEU A 22 -6.64 -16.48 -14.39
C LEU A 22 -6.53 -18.01 -14.35
N LYS A 23 -6.80 -18.69 -15.47
CA LYS A 23 -6.58 -20.14 -15.60
C LYS A 23 -5.09 -20.50 -15.58
N GLU A 24 -4.25 -19.66 -16.19
CA GLU A 24 -2.80 -19.85 -16.23
C GLU A 24 -2.12 -19.50 -14.89
N TYR A 25 -2.66 -18.53 -14.15
CA TYR A 25 -2.13 -18.05 -12.87
C TYR A 25 -3.16 -18.21 -11.73
N PRO A 26 -3.33 -19.42 -11.17
CA PRO A 26 -4.27 -19.68 -10.07
C PRO A 26 -4.04 -18.82 -8.83
N GLU A 27 -2.80 -18.38 -8.58
CA GLU A 27 -2.47 -17.44 -7.52
C GLU A 27 -3.15 -16.08 -7.68
N ALA A 28 -3.35 -15.62 -8.92
CA ALA A 28 -4.09 -14.39 -9.20
C ALA A 28 -5.59 -14.59 -9.01
N GLN A 29 -6.10 -15.79 -9.31
CA GLN A 29 -7.51 -16.13 -9.08
C GLN A 29 -7.88 -16.04 -7.59
N LYS A 30 -7.03 -16.52 -6.68
CA LYS A 30 -7.25 -16.40 -5.22
C LYS A 30 -7.50 -14.95 -4.79
N TYR A 31 -6.74 -14.01 -5.36
CA TYR A 31 -6.92 -12.59 -5.06
C TYR A 31 -8.26 -12.05 -5.59
N VAL A 32 -8.65 -12.43 -6.81
CA VAL A 32 -9.94 -12.01 -7.40
C VAL A 32 -11.12 -12.52 -6.57
N GLU A 33 -11.06 -13.78 -6.11
CA GLU A 33 -12.10 -14.38 -5.25
C GLU A 33 -12.19 -13.68 -3.90
N TRP A 34 -11.04 -13.33 -3.31
CA TRP A 34 -10.98 -12.56 -2.07
C TRP A 34 -11.54 -11.14 -2.27
N ASP A 35 -11.12 -10.42 -3.30
CA ASP A 35 -11.52 -9.03 -3.56
C ASP A 35 -13.03 -8.89 -3.76
N ALA A 36 -13.67 -9.89 -4.40
CA ALA A 36 -15.12 -9.92 -4.59
C ALA A 36 -15.93 -9.92 -3.28
N THR A 37 -15.33 -10.35 -2.17
CA THR A 37 -15.97 -10.43 -0.86
C THR A 37 -15.34 -9.52 0.19
N ALA A 38 -14.21 -8.89 -0.14
CA ALA A 38 -13.45 -8.06 0.79
C ALA A 38 -14.28 -6.85 1.25
N PRO A 39 -14.32 -6.57 2.57
CA PRO A 39 -15.07 -5.43 3.07
C PRO A 39 -14.38 -4.11 2.71
N TRP A 40 -15.16 -3.17 2.20
CA TRP A 40 -14.68 -1.82 1.90
C TRP A 40 -14.54 -1.04 3.20
N THR A 41 -13.31 -0.69 3.59
CA THR A 41 -13.10 0.10 4.81
C THR A 41 -13.79 1.46 4.72
N ARG A 42 -14.38 1.88 5.83
CA ARG A 42 -14.94 3.22 6.02
C ARG A 42 -13.94 4.19 6.65
N SER A 43 -12.76 3.73 7.04
CA SER A 43 -11.75 4.60 7.65
C SER A 43 -10.34 4.09 7.39
N PHE A 44 -9.40 5.01 7.13
CA PHE A 44 -7.98 4.67 7.17
C PHE A 44 -7.54 4.24 8.58
N ALA A 45 -8.15 4.82 9.62
CA ALA A 45 -7.78 4.62 11.03
C ALA A 45 -8.00 3.18 11.52
N GLY A 46 -9.10 2.56 11.07
CA GLY A 46 -9.48 1.20 11.48
C GLY A 46 -9.00 0.10 10.52
N ALA A 47 -8.25 0.45 9.47
CA ALA A 47 -7.74 -0.52 8.51
C ALA A 47 -6.41 -1.12 8.97
N GLN A 48 -6.25 -2.43 8.74
CA GLN A 48 -4.96 -3.11 8.86
C GLN A 48 -4.22 -3.05 7.53
N TYR A 49 -2.94 -2.74 7.59
CA TYR A 49 -2.06 -2.72 6.43
C TYR A 49 -1.03 -3.85 6.55
N ASN A 50 -0.98 -4.74 5.57
CA ASN A 50 -0.06 -5.88 5.58
C ASN A 50 1.04 -5.66 4.55
N VAL A 51 2.27 -5.97 4.93
CA VAL A 51 3.31 -6.20 3.94
C VAL A 51 3.02 -7.55 3.27
N ILE A 52 3.04 -7.57 1.95
CA ILE A 52 2.78 -8.78 1.18
C ILE A 52 4.04 -9.66 1.10
N ASN A 53 5.20 -9.01 0.93
CA ASN A 53 6.48 -9.68 0.78
C ASN A 53 7.13 -10.00 2.13
N SER A 54 7.98 -11.02 2.16
CA SER A 54 8.75 -11.38 3.36
C SER A 54 10.10 -10.68 3.38
N PHE A 55 10.66 -10.52 4.58
CA PHE A 55 11.99 -9.94 4.81
C PHE A 55 12.75 -10.79 5.81
N ILE A 56 14.07 -10.63 5.89
CA ILE A 56 14.93 -11.39 6.79
C ILE A 56 15.55 -10.44 7.82
N LEU A 57 15.23 -10.66 9.10
CA LEU A 57 15.93 -10.02 10.20
C LEU A 57 17.25 -10.73 10.47
N ILE A 58 18.31 -9.97 10.73
CA ILE A 58 19.65 -10.46 11.05
C ILE A 58 20.07 -9.89 12.41
N ASP A 59 20.26 -10.76 13.39
CA ASP A 59 20.73 -10.34 14.72
C ASP A 59 22.24 -10.07 14.76
N ALA A 60 22.75 -9.59 15.91
CA ALA A 60 24.16 -9.27 16.09
C ALA A 60 25.11 -10.48 15.96
N LYS A 61 24.59 -11.72 16.05
CA LYS A 61 25.33 -12.97 15.87
C LYS A 61 25.18 -13.54 14.45
N GLY A 62 24.46 -12.84 13.56
CA GLY A 62 24.19 -13.28 12.19
C GLY A 62 23.03 -14.26 12.05
N LYS A 63 22.25 -14.51 13.11
CA LYS A 63 21.07 -15.39 13.03
C LYS A 63 20.00 -14.72 12.16
N LYS A 64 19.46 -15.50 11.22
CA LYS A 64 18.39 -15.06 10.30
C LYS A 64 17.02 -15.48 10.81
N GLN A 65 16.04 -14.59 10.69
CA GLN A 65 14.62 -14.87 10.93
C GLN A 65 13.79 -14.24 9.83
N ALA A 66 13.08 -15.05 9.04
CA ALA A 66 12.13 -14.52 8.07
C ALA A 66 10.89 -13.98 8.80
N VAL A 67 10.41 -12.83 8.34
CA VAL A 67 9.24 -12.15 8.90
C VAL A 67 8.37 -11.55 7.79
N ARG A 68 7.07 -11.45 8.07
CA ARG A 68 6.17 -10.48 7.46
C ARG A 68 5.72 -9.53 8.56
N TRP A 69 5.27 -8.34 8.20
CA TRP A 69 4.76 -7.37 9.17
C TRP A 69 3.44 -6.73 8.76
N SER A 70 2.70 -6.28 9.76
CA SER A 70 1.48 -5.52 9.57
C SER A 70 1.45 -4.29 10.46
N MET A 71 0.71 -3.27 10.04
CA MET A 71 0.29 -2.15 10.87
C MET A 71 -1.12 -2.47 11.36
N ARG A 72 -1.23 -2.94 12.60
CA ARG A 72 -2.49 -3.33 13.21
C ARG A 72 -3.13 -2.12 13.92
N PRO A 73 -4.33 -1.67 13.51
CA PRO A 73 -4.94 -0.47 14.05
C PRO A 73 -5.40 -0.68 15.48
N HIS A 74 -5.33 0.37 16.28
CA HIS A 74 -6.00 0.41 17.59
C HIS A 74 -7.49 0.75 17.46
N ALA A 75 -7.85 1.50 16.42
CA ALA A 75 -9.25 1.81 16.12
C ALA A 75 -9.98 0.60 15.53
N PRO A 76 -11.29 0.43 15.82
CA PRO A 76 -12.05 -0.69 15.28
C PRO A 76 -12.21 -0.60 13.76
N PHE A 77 -12.19 -1.75 13.10
CA PHE A 77 -12.53 -1.86 11.69
C PHE A 77 -14.03 -1.56 11.49
N THR A 78 -14.34 -0.73 10.48
CA THR A 78 -15.71 -0.45 10.07
C THR A 78 -15.78 -0.54 8.56
N SER A 79 -16.84 -1.19 8.04
CA SER A 79 -17.04 -1.38 6.61
C SER A 79 -18.24 -0.59 6.09
N TRP A 80 -18.22 -0.31 4.80
CA TRP A 80 -19.34 0.25 4.08
C TRP A 80 -20.35 -0.81 3.67
N SER A 81 -21.63 -0.46 3.73
CA SER A 81 -22.62 -1.10 2.84
C SER A 81 -22.47 -0.58 1.41
N VAL A 82 -23.00 -1.33 0.44
CA VAL A 82 -22.99 -0.94 -0.98
C VAL A 82 -23.69 0.41 -1.20
N SER A 83 -24.82 0.66 -0.52
CA SER A 83 -25.57 1.91 -0.66
C SER A 83 -24.78 3.10 -0.10
N GLN A 84 -24.27 2.95 1.12
CA GLN A 84 -23.50 4.01 1.78
C GLN A 84 -22.26 4.40 0.98
N ARG A 85 -21.58 3.43 0.35
CA ARG A 85 -20.41 3.72 -0.49
C ARG A 85 -20.77 4.57 -1.72
N LYS A 86 -21.92 4.32 -2.35
CA LYS A 86 -22.37 5.08 -3.54
C LYS A 86 -22.64 6.54 -3.22
N GLU A 87 -23.00 6.84 -1.98
CA GLU A 87 -23.31 8.19 -1.49
C GLU A 87 -22.08 8.93 -0.93
N ALA A 88 -20.97 8.22 -0.67
CA ALA A 88 -19.78 8.82 -0.08
C ALA A 88 -19.08 9.80 -1.04
N SER A 89 -18.54 10.89 -0.49
CA SER A 89 -17.68 11.80 -1.25
C SER A 89 -16.40 11.08 -1.69
N GLN A 90 -15.81 11.55 -2.81
CA GLN A 90 -14.52 11.01 -3.29
C GLN A 90 -13.41 11.15 -2.24
N ASP A 91 -13.48 12.19 -1.41
CA ASP A 91 -12.48 12.49 -0.38
C ASP A 91 -12.85 11.97 1.02
N PHE A 92 -13.93 11.19 1.15
CA PHE A 92 -14.51 10.82 2.44
C PHE A 92 -13.48 10.25 3.43
N LEU A 93 -12.61 9.34 2.99
CA LEU A 93 -11.62 8.71 3.88
C LEU A 93 -10.58 9.71 4.39
N PHE A 94 -10.22 10.72 3.60
CA PHE A 94 -9.33 11.81 4.02
C PHE A 94 -10.03 12.76 4.99
N GLU A 95 -11.30 13.07 4.74
CA GLU A 95 -12.12 13.88 5.66
C GLU A 95 -12.32 13.18 7.02
N ASP A 96 -12.62 11.88 7.02
CA ASP A 96 -12.74 11.05 8.24
C ASP A 96 -11.42 11.04 9.02
N LEU A 97 -10.28 10.88 8.34
CA LEU A 97 -8.96 10.91 8.97
C LEU A 97 -8.69 12.25 9.67
N LYS A 98 -8.95 13.38 8.99
CA LYS A 98 -8.80 14.73 9.56
C LYS A 98 -9.69 14.93 10.79
N LYS A 99 -10.98 14.59 10.69
CA LYS A 99 -11.96 14.70 11.79
C LYS A 99 -11.59 13.85 13.01
N ARG A 100 -10.89 12.73 12.82
CA ARG A 100 -10.41 11.89 13.92
C ARG A 100 -9.21 12.51 14.61
N LEU A 101 -8.26 13.04 13.84
CA LEU A 101 -7.06 13.69 14.37
C LEU A 101 -7.37 14.97 15.15
N GLU A 102 -8.46 15.66 14.82
CA GLU A 102 -9.00 16.76 15.65
C GLU A 102 -9.39 16.31 17.08
N LYS A 103 -9.67 15.02 17.29
CA LYS A 103 -10.03 14.46 18.60
C LYS A 103 -8.83 13.88 19.35
N GLY A 104 -7.74 13.58 18.65
CA GLY A 104 -6.51 13.04 19.21
C GLY A 104 -5.73 12.15 18.25
N PRO A 105 -4.52 11.72 18.64
CA PRO A 105 -3.66 10.90 17.79
C PRO A 105 -4.28 9.53 17.47
N LEU A 106 -3.87 8.97 16.33
CA LEU A 106 -4.22 7.63 15.87
C LEU A 106 -3.01 6.69 15.98
N TYR A 107 -3.26 5.41 16.20
CA TYR A 107 -2.22 4.45 16.53
C TYR A 107 -2.35 3.14 15.76
N TRP A 108 -1.18 2.60 15.36
CA TRP A 108 -1.03 1.26 14.80
C TRP A 108 0.17 0.56 15.43
N ASP A 109 0.00 -0.70 15.81
CA ASP A 109 1.13 -1.55 16.19
C ASP A 109 1.83 -2.07 14.93
N LEU A 110 3.16 -1.94 14.87
CA LEU A 110 4.00 -2.70 13.95
C LEU A 110 4.14 -4.11 14.49
N VAL A 111 3.41 -5.05 13.91
CA VAL A 111 3.40 -6.46 14.32
C VAL A 111 4.28 -7.25 13.35
N LEU A 112 5.29 -7.94 13.87
CA LEU A 112 6.11 -8.90 13.12
C LEU A 112 5.53 -10.29 13.31
N THR A 113 5.16 -10.94 12.22
CA THR A 113 4.83 -12.37 12.17
C THR A 113 6.09 -13.14 11.78
N LEU A 114 6.47 -14.13 12.60
CA LEU A 114 7.71 -14.88 12.43
C LEU A 114 7.43 -16.15 11.63
N ALA A 115 8.19 -16.35 10.56
CA ALA A 115 8.13 -17.57 9.78
C ALA A 115 8.62 -18.78 10.58
N GLU A 116 8.00 -19.92 10.34
CA GLU A 116 8.41 -21.24 10.80
C GLU A 116 8.92 -22.11 9.63
N PRO A 117 9.62 -23.22 9.91
CA PRO A 117 10.01 -24.16 8.87
C PRO A 117 8.81 -24.62 8.02
N GLY A 118 8.94 -24.53 6.70
CA GLY A 118 7.89 -24.88 5.74
C GLY A 118 7.05 -23.69 5.27
N ASP A 119 7.17 -22.51 5.89
CA ASP A 119 6.47 -21.33 5.39
C ASP A 119 7.00 -20.88 4.01
N PRO A 120 6.11 -20.43 3.12
CA PRO A 120 6.46 -19.92 1.79
C PRO A 120 7.08 -18.52 1.88
N VAL A 121 8.33 -18.43 2.34
CA VAL A 121 9.01 -17.15 2.56
C VAL A 121 9.18 -16.36 1.26
N ASN A 122 9.42 -17.06 0.15
CA ASN A 122 9.69 -16.46 -1.16
C ASN A 122 8.48 -16.45 -2.11
N ASP A 123 7.31 -16.91 -1.65
CA ASP A 123 6.06 -16.85 -2.42
C ASP A 123 5.05 -15.92 -1.72
N PRO A 124 4.92 -14.66 -2.18
CA PRO A 124 4.02 -13.68 -1.58
C PRO A 124 2.54 -13.97 -1.85
N SER A 125 2.21 -14.92 -2.73
CA SER A 125 0.82 -15.28 -3.02
C SER A 125 0.21 -16.23 -1.99
N GLN A 126 1.04 -16.79 -1.10
CA GLN A 126 0.61 -17.73 -0.09
C GLN A 126 0.56 -17.04 1.28
N VAL A 127 -0.53 -17.28 1.99
CA VAL A 127 -0.72 -16.81 3.36
C VAL A 127 0.04 -17.73 4.30
N TRP A 128 0.67 -17.17 5.33
CA TRP A 128 1.21 -17.98 6.43
C TRP A 128 0.08 -18.35 7.39
N PRO A 129 0.17 -19.48 8.10
CA PRO A 129 -0.81 -19.84 9.13
C PRO A 129 -1.06 -18.72 10.15
N GLU A 130 -2.29 -18.59 10.62
CA GLU A 130 -2.68 -17.51 11.54
C GLU A 130 -2.09 -17.67 12.95
N ASP A 131 -1.72 -18.90 13.32
CA ASP A 131 -1.13 -19.25 14.61
C ASP A 131 0.37 -18.93 14.72
N ARG A 132 0.98 -18.40 13.65
CA ARG A 132 2.38 -17.98 13.65
C ARG A 132 2.63 -16.98 14.75
N ARG A 133 3.77 -17.16 15.44
CA ARG A 133 4.17 -16.26 16.51
C ARG A 133 4.25 -14.83 16.01
N GLN A 134 3.56 -13.93 16.71
CA GLN A 134 3.57 -12.50 16.45
C GLN A 134 4.27 -11.73 17.57
N ILE A 135 4.96 -10.65 17.22
CA ILE A 135 5.66 -9.76 18.14
C ILE A 135 5.31 -8.32 17.78
N VAL A 136 4.87 -7.52 18.76
CA VAL A 136 4.75 -6.07 18.58
C VAL A 136 6.15 -5.46 18.68
N ALA A 137 6.66 -4.94 17.57
CA ALA A 137 7.99 -4.35 17.47
C ALA A 137 8.00 -2.83 17.72
N GLY A 138 6.82 -2.20 17.72
CA GLY A 138 6.65 -0.79 18.02
C GLY A 138 5.23 -0.33 17.73
N THR A 139 4.97 0.96 17.96
CA THR A 139 3.68 1.59 17.68
C THR A 139 3.94 2.88 16.90
N LEU A 140 3.25 3.02 15.78
CA LEU A 140 3.17 4.26 15.01
C LEU A 140 2.09 5.15 15.63
N GLU A 141 2.48 6.34 16.05
CA GLU A 141 1.56 7.43 16.38
C GLU A 141 1.47 8.39 15.19
N VAL A 142 0.24 8.65 14.74
CA VAL A 142 -0.07 9.71 13.78
C VAL A 142 -0.83 10.80 14.49
N SER A 143 -0.22 11.96 14.66
CA SER A 143 -0.83 13.11 15.31
C SER A 143 -1.31 14.19 14.33
N HIS A 144 -0.76 14.21 13.10
CA HIS A 144 -1.06 15.24 12.11
C HIS A 144 -1.03 14.67 10.69
N VAL A 145 -1.78 15.30 9.79
CA VAL A 145 -1.76 15.05 8.34
C VAL A 145 -1.73 16.37 7.59
N PHE A 146 -1.11 16.37 6.41
CA PHE A 146 -1.03 17.52 5.53
C PHE A 146 -1.62 17.17 4.18
N ASP A 147 -2.23 18.15 3.50
CA ASP A 147 -2.61 17.97 2.10
C ASP A 147 -1.37 17.65 1.27
N GLN A 148 -1.52 16.77 0.28
CA GLN A 148 -0.41 16.32 -0.58
C GLN A 148 0.36 17.49 -1.22
N THR A 149 -0.32 18.58 -1.55
CA THR A 149 0.29 19.78 -2.16
C THR A 149 1.26 20.51 -1.22
N LYS A 150 1.14 20.29 0.08
CA LYS A 150 1.95 20.91 1.14
C LYS A 150 2.81 19.91 1.92
N GLY A 151 2.53 18.61 1.78
CA GLY A 151 3.20 17.54 2.51
C GLY A 151 4.48 17.04 1.83
N GLY A 152 5.40 16.50 2.61
CA GLY A 152 6.65 15.93 2.11
C GLY A 152 6.52 14.56 1.43
N CYS A 153 5.34 13.93 1.46
CA CYS A 153 5.15 12.58 0.93
C CYS A 153 5.17 12.49 -0.60
N ARG A 154 4.87 13.60 -1.32
CA ARG A 154 4.82 13.63 -2.79
C ARG A 154 6.16 13.26 -3.44
N ASP A 155 7.25 13.76 -2.87
CA ASP A 155 8.60 13.69 -3.46
C ASP A 155 9.43 12.55 -2.88
N VAL A 156 8.81 11.67 -2.10
CA VAL A 156 9.46 10.49 -1.55
C VAL A 156 9.25 9.29 -2.48
N ASN A 157 10.35 8.61 -2.79
CA ASN A 157 10.31 7.27 -3.35
C ASN A 157 10.20 6.24 -2.22
N PHE A 158 9.01 5.66 -2.04
CA PHE A 158 8.77 4.60 -1.06
C PHE A 158 9.26 3.23 -1.57
N ASP A 159 10.54 3.15 -1.92
CA ASP A 159 11.17 1.93 -2.43
C ASP A 159 11.23 0.85 -1.33
N PRO A 160 10.48 -0.27 -1.48
CA PRO A 160 10.39 -1.30 -0.44
C PRO A 160 11.69 -2.09 -0.26
N THR A 161 12.67 -1.92 -1.16
CA THR A 161 13.97 -2.60 -1.08
C THR A 161 15.01 -1.81 -0.28
N ARG A 162 14.71 -0.55 0.06
CA ARG A 162 15.53 0.29 0.94
C ARG A 162 15.25 -0.06 2.39
N VAL A 163 16.02 -1.00 2.92
CA VAL A 163 15.90 -1.49 4.30
C VAL A 163 17.07 -1.05 5.19
N PRO A 164 16.85 -0.82 6.49
CA PRO A 164 17.90 -0.44 7.43
C PRO A 164 18.83 -1.63 7.74
N LYS A 165 19.98 -1.33 8.37
CA LYS A 165 20.90 -2.36 8.87
C LYS A 165 20.17 -3.35 9.79
N GLY A 166 20.44 -4.64 9.59
CA GLY A 166 19.78 -5.72 10.34
C GLY A 166 18.53 -6.27 9.66
N ILE A 167 18.15 -5.75 8.50
CA ILE A 167 17.06 -6.26 7.66
C ILE A 167 17.61 -6.48 6.24
N THR A 168 17.25 -7.60 5.62
CA THR A 168 17.51 -7.87 4.20
C THR A 168 16.22 -8.33 3.51
N LEU A 169 16.23 -8.32 2.18
CA LEU A 169 15.15 -8.89 1.37
C LEU A 169 15.16 -10.41 1.49
N SER A 170 13.99 -11.05 1.32
CA SER A 170 13.93 -12.46 0.97
C SER A 170 14.24 -12.65 -0.52
N ASP A 171 14.30 -13.90 -0.98
CA ASP A 171 14.46 -14.22 -2.40
C ASP A 171 13.11 -14.22 -3.14
N ASP A 172 12.14 -13.46 -2.65
CA ASP A 172 10.85 -13.24 -3.29
C ASP A 172 11.04 -12.48 -4.62
N PRO A 173 10.70 -13.10 -5.78
CA PRO A 173 10.92 -12.49 -7.08
C PRO A 173 10.04 -11.24 -7.31
N VAL A 174 8.86 -11.18 -6.66
CA VAL A 174 8.00 -9.99 -6.70
C VAL A 174 8.67 -8.85 -5.95
N LEU A 175 9.22 -9.11 -4.76
CA LEU A 175 9.94 -8.08 -4.01
C LEU A 175 11.13 -7.51 -4.80
N ALA A 176 11.92 -8.39 -5.42
CA ALA A 176 13.06 -8.00 -6.24
C ALA A 176 12.65 -7.09 -7.41
N ALA A 177 11.52 -7.38 -8.07
CA ALA A 177 11.00 -6.58 -9.17
C ALA A 177 10.50 -5.18 -8.73
N ARG A 178 10.06 -5.03 -7.47
CA ARG A 178 9.43 -3.77 -7.00
C ARG A 178 10.37 -2.58 -7.02
N ALA A 179 11.67 -2.75 -6.78
CA ALA A 179 12.62 -1.62 -6.83
C ALA A 179 12.58 -0.89 -8.18
N GLY A 180 12.64 -1.64 -9.28
CA GLY A 180 12.58 -1.09 -10.64
C GLY A 180 11.24 -0.40 -10.93
N ILE A 181 10.13 -1.04 -10.54
CA ILE A 181 8.78 -0.50 -10.75
C ILE A 181 8.57 0.83 -10.00
N TYR A 182 8.98 0.89 -8.73
CA TYR A 182 8.87 2.11 -7.92
C TYR A 182 9.76 3.22 -8.48
N SER A 183 10.98 2.90 -8.91
CA SER A 183 11.89 3.86 -9.54
C SER A 183 11.32 4.44 -10.85
N HIS A 184 10.77 3.59 -11.72
CA HIS A 184 10.13 4.04 -12.96
C HIS A 184 8.92 4.92 -12.70
N SER A 185 8.00 4.48 -11.82
CA SER A 185 6.81 5.27 -11.47
C SER A 185 7.16 6.61 -10.85
N HIS A 186 8.16 6.66 -9.97
CA HIS A 186 8.66 7.92 -9.39
C HIS A 186 9.25 8.83 -10.47
N SER A 187 10.08 8.28 -11.36
CA SER A 187 10.70 9.04 -12.46
C SER A 187 9.66 9.64 -13.40
N ASP A 188 8.62 8.87 -13.75
CA ASP A 188 7.51 9.34 -14.58
C ASP A 188 6.74 10.46 -13.88
N ARG A 189 6.41 10.30 -12.59
CA ARG A 189 5.72 11.33 -11.79
C ARG A 189 6.52 12.65 -11.73
N VAL A 190 7.81 12.58 -11.42
CA VAL A 190 8.68 13.77 -11.36
C VAL A 190 8.81 14.42 -12.74
N ARG A 191 8.89 13.61 -13.80
CA ARG A 191 8.93 14.08 -15.18
C ARG A 191 7.64 14.80 -15.57
N GLU A 192 6.47 14.26 -15.24
CA GLU A 192 5.17 14.89 -15.51
C GLU A 192 5.01 16.21 -14.75
N ILE A 193 5.49 16.27 -13.50
CA ILE A 193 5.57 17.52 -12.73
C ILE A 193 6.47 18.53 -13.45
N GLY A 194 7.67 18.12 -13.86
CA GLY A 194 8.61 18.99 -14.59
C GLY A 194 8.06 19.50 -15.92
N TYR A 195 7.19 18.73 -16.58
CA TYR A 195 6.50 19.13 -17.81
C TYR A 195 5.16 19.85 -17.56
N GLY A 196 4.79 20.14 -16.31
CA GLY A 196 3.55 20.82 -15.97
C GLY A 196 2.28 20.03 -16.27
N LYS A 197 2.37 18.70 -16.43
CA LYS A 197 1.24 17.80 -16.73
C LYS A 197 0.54 17.27 -15.48
N ALA A 198 1.13 17.46 -14.30
CA ALA A 198 0.62 16.95 -13.02
C ALA A 198 0.06 18.07 -12.13
N THR A 199 -0.74 18.99 -12.68
CA THR A 199 -1.22 20.21 -11.99
C THR A 199 -2.03 19.93 -10.72
N ASP A 200 -2.77 18.82 -10.68
CA ASP A 200 -3.56 18.44 -9.51
C ASP A 200 -2.68 17.88 -8.38
N ALA A 201 -1.54 17.28 -8.72
CA ALA A 201 -0.59 16.71 -7.76
C ALA A 201 0.32 17.76 -7.11
N VAL A 202 0.47 18.95 -7.73
CA VAL A 202 1.33 20.04 -7.25
C VAL A 202 0.56 21.28 -6.80
N GLY A 203 -0.75 21.32 -7.04
CA GLY A 203 -1.57 22.52 -6.84
C GLY A 203 -1.43 23.51 -8.00
N LYS A 204 -2.44 24.36 -8.21
CA LYS A 204 -2.35 25.44 -9.20
C LYS A 204 -1.19 26.37 -8.84
N PRO A 205 -0.34 26.81 -9.81
CA PRO A 205 0.69 27.79 -9.53
C PRO A 205 0.04 29.05 -8.94
N GLN A 206 0.49 29.42 -7.74
CA GLN A 206 0.06 30.68 -7.13
C GLN A 206 0.62 31.78 -8.03
N LYS A 207 -0.26 32.59 -8.64
CA LYS A 207 0.18 33.82 -9.33
C LYS A 207 0.77 34.73 -8.25
N GLU A 208 2.10 34.73 -8.11
CA GLU A 208 2.80 35.77 -7.38
C GLU A 208 2.54 37.08 -8.11
N THR A 209 1.57 37.84 -7.62
CA THR A 209 1.42 39.24 -8.01
C THR A 209 2.54 40.00 -7.32
N VAL A 210 3.73 39.99 -7.90
CA VAL A 210 4.81 40.87 -7.45
C VAL A 210 4.41 42.30 -7.84
N GLN A 211 3.80 43.00 -6.89
CA GLN A 211 3.59 44.44 -6.97
C GLN A 211 4.93 45.09 -6.63
N TYR A 212 5.64 45.57 -7.64
CA TYR A 212 6.77 46.48 -7.44
C TYR A 212 6.23 47.79 -6.85
N LYS A 213 6.76 48.19 -5.68
CA LYS A 213 6.74 49.57 -5.19
C LYS A 213 8.19 50.04 -5.04
#